data_AF-A0A0G1ISM3-F1
#
_entry.id   AF-A0A0G1ISM3-F1
#
_cell.length_a   1.000
_cell.length_b   1.000
_cell.length_c   1.000
_cell.angle_alpha   90.00
_cell.angle_beta   90.00
_cell.angle_gamma   90.00
#
_symmetry.space_group_name_H-M   'P 1'
#
loop_
_entity.id
_entity.type
_entity.pdbx_description
1 polymer ?
#
loop_
_entity_poly.entity_id
_entity_poly.type
_entity_poly.pdbx_seq_one_letter_code
_entity_poly.pdbx_strand_id
1 'polypeptide(L)'
;MYPKLCVGCGSEGESLCNKCFDTLTIAEQVCPVCGGSSDYGWTHSICRNKGSLDGLICLYSYEDETVNAAIDDLKFGFNKEIVPLMMRNFSFESGVRFDAIVPVPLYFYRENWRGFNQAQLIAEKIGEGMSVGVEKWLVRRKNTKQQANLRSREDRGENMTDAFEVRGEVKGSKVLLTDDVYTSGFLVLAH
;
A
#
# COMPACT_ATOMS: atom_id res chain seq x y z
N MET A 1 20.32 -20.71 12.76
CA MET A 1 19.41 -19.55 12.60
C MET A 1 20.32 -18.34 12.45
N TYR A 2 20.28 -17.65 11.31
CA TYR A 2 21.05 -16.42 11.13
C TYR A 2 20.41 -15.30 11.98
N PRO A 3 21.21 -14.37 12.54
CA PRO A 3 20.66 -13.27 13.34
C PRO A 3 19.77 -12.38 12.47
N LYS A 4 18.62 -11.95 13.01
CA LYS A 4 17.80 -10.91 12.37
C LYS A 4 18.56 -9.59 12.45
N LEU A 5 18.76 -8.93 11.31
CA LEU A 5 19.45 -7.64 11.20
C LEU A 5 18.45 -6.54 10.84
N CYS A 6 18.60 -5.37 11.46
CA CYS A 6 17.80 -4.19 11.14
C CYS A 6 18.10 -3.70 9.71
N VAL A 7 17.07 -3.50 8.90
CA VAL A 7 17.20 -3.02 7.51
C VAL A 7 17.78 -1.61 7.39
N GLY A 8 17.67 -0.78 8.45
CA GLY A 8 18.19 0.58 8.45
C GLY A 8 19.64 0.69 8.93
N CYS A 9 19.99 0.04 10.05
CA CYS A 9 21.32 0.22 10.68
C CYS A 9 22.13 -1.08 10.86
N GLY A 10 21.60 -2.23 10.48
CA GLY A 10 22.29 -3.52 10.58
C GLY A 10 22.44 -4.08 12.00
N SER A 11 21.81 -3.49 13.02
CA SER A 11 21.87 -4.00 14.39
C SER A 11 21.16 -5.35 14.52
N GLU A 12 21.70 -6.26 15.31
CA GLU A 12 21.06 -7.56 15.59
C GLU A 12 19.81 -7.42 16.49
N GLY A 13 18.83 -8.31 16.27
CA GLY A 13 17.68 -8.52 17.15
C GLY A 13 16.33 -8.42 16.43
N GLU A 14 16.11 -7.33 15.69
CA GLU A 14 14.85 -7.04 15.00
C GLU A 14 15.12 -6.57 13.56
N SER A 15 14.19 -6.85 12.65
CA SER A 15 14.29 -6.43 11.25
C SER A 15 14.12 -4.91 11.06
N LEU A 16 13.53 -4.21 12.03
CA LEU A 16 13.50 -2.76 12.09
C LEU A 16 13.53 -2.35 13.56
N CYS A 17 14.66 -1.82 14.02
CA CYS A 17 14.84 -1.44 15.42
C CYS A 17 14.12 -0.11 15.74
N ASN A 18 13.86 0.13 17.02
CA ASN A 18 13.21 1.37 17.49
C ASN A 18 13.87 2.64 16.96
N LYS A 19 15.21 2.71 16.98
CA LYS A 19 15.95 3.89 16.53
C LYS A 19 15.69 4.22 15.06
N CYS A 20 15.71 3.21 14.19
CA CYS A 20 15.44 3.39 12.77
C CYS A 20 13.96 3.67 12.49
N PHE A 21 13.06 3.04 13.24
CA PHE A 21 11.63 3.35 13.12
C PHE A 21 11.34 4.81 13.48
N ASP A 22 11.92 5.32 14.57
CA ASP A 22 11.64 6.67 15.08
C ASP A 22 12.19 7.78 14.16
N THR A 23 13.06 7.41 13.20
CA THR A 23 13.60 8.32 12.18
C THR A 23 12.90 8.21 10.82
N LEU A 24 11.93 7.30 10.65
CA LEU A 24 11.26 7.14 9.36
C LEU A 24 10.53 8.42 8.96
N THR A 25 10.74 8.82 7.72
CA THR A 25 10.11 10.00 7.15
C THR A 25 8.64 9.71 6.83
N ILE A 26 7.71 10.34 7.53
CA ILE A 26 6.27 10.26 7.23
C ILE A 26 6.00 10.94 5.87
N ALA A 27 5.17 10.33 5.03
CA ALA A 27 4.85 10.93 3.74
C ALA A 27 3.95 12.18 3.92
N GLU A 28 4.21 13.21 3.12
CA GLU A 28 3.24 14.28 2.94
C GLU A 28 1.98 13.73 2.26
N GLN A 29 0.82 14.10 2.78
CA GLN A 29 -0.44 13.67 2.22
C GLN A 29 -0.86 14.62 1.09
N VAL A 30 -1.24 14.04 -0.05
CA VAL A 30 -1.56 14.80 -1.26
C VAL A 30 -2.90 14.35 -1.83
N CYS A 31 -3.57 15.27 -2.51
CA CYS A 31 -4.76 14.98 -3.29
C CYS A 31 -4.36 14.08 -4.49
N PRO A 32 -4.98 12.90 -4.67
CA PRO A 32 -4.60 11.97 -5.75
C PRO A 32 -4.89 12.51 -7.15
N VAL A 33 -5.73 13.54 -7.26
CA VAL A 33 -6.12 14.13 -8.55
C VAL A 33 -5.13 15.21 -9.00
N CYS A 34 -4.87 16.21 -8.15
CA CYS A 34 -4.04 17.37 -8.51
C CYS A 34 -2.61 17.30 -7.98
N GLY A 35 -2.31 16.43 -7.01
CA GLY A 35 -1.00 16.29 -6.38
C GLY A 35 -0.67 17.39 -5.35
N GLY A 36 -1.56 18.35 -5.12
CA GLY A 36 -1.38 19.36 -4.06
C GLY A 36 -1.61 18.77 -2.68
N SER A 37 -1.04 19.41 -1.64
CA SER A 37 -1.19 19.00 -0.24
C SER A 37 -2.66 18.84 0.15
N SER A 38 -2.96 17.84 0.96
CA SER A 38 -4.31 17.53 1.39
C SER A 38 -4.36 17.03 2.83
N ASP A 39 -5.38 17.45 3.56
CA ASP A 39 -5.69 16.95 4.89
C ASP A 39 -6.02 15.46 4.81
N TYR A 40 -5.24 14.63 5.50
CA TYR A 40 -5.40 13.17 5.54
C TYR A 40 -5.48 12.52 4.15
N GLY A 41 -4.92 13.16 3.12
CA GLY A 41 -4.85 12.61 1.77
C GLY A 41 -6.18 12.64 1.01
N TRP A 42 -7.18 13.38 1.50
CA TRP A 42 -8.49 13.45 0.84
C TRP A 42 -8.41 14.13 -0.52
N THR A 43 -9.27 13.72 -1.45
CA THR A 43 -9.45 14.46 -2.70
C THR A 43 -10.14 15.78 -2.40
N HIS A 44 -9.55 16.89 -2.84
CA HIS A 44 -10.15 18.22 -2.68
C HIS A 44 -11.56 18.25 -3.29
N SER A 45 -12.47 19.00 -2.67
CA SER A 45 -13.85 19.14 -3.13
C SER A 45 -13.96 19.58 -4.59
N ILE A 46 -13.05 20.46 -5.04
CA ILE A 46 -12.99 20.94 -6.44
C ILE A 46 -12.39 19.93 -7.42
N CYS A 47 -11.60 18.96 -6.93
CA CYS A 47 -10.94 17.95 -7.74
C CYS A 47 -11.78 16.69 -7.91
N ARG A 48 -12.79 16.50 -7.06
CA ARG A 48 -13.65 15.31 -7.05
C ARG A 48 -14.48 15.24 -8.32
N ASN A 49 -14.46 14.09 -8.99
CA ASN A 49 -15.23 13.81 -10.18
C ASN A 49 -15.69 12.34 -10.21
N LYS A 50 -16.55 11.99 -11.17
CA LYS A 50 -17.03 10.62 -11.31
C LYS A 50 -15.86 9.71 -11.71
N GLY A 51 -15.45 8.85 -10.77
CA GLY A 51 -14.34 7.90 -10.96
C GLY A 51 -13.00 8.35 -10.37
N SER A 52 -12.91 9.53 -9.76
CA SER A 52 -11.75 9.90 -8.94
C SER A 52 -11.79 9.17 -7.61
N LEU A 53 -10.64 8.74 -7.10
CA LEU A 53 -10.46 8.28 -5.73
C LEU A 53 -11.01 9.30 -4.73
N ASP A 54 -11.62 8.85 -3.64
CA ASP A 54 -12.07 9.75 -2.58
C ASP A 54 -10.90 10.28 -1.76
N GLY A 55 -9.85 9.46 -1.60
CA GLY A 55 -8.60 9.85 -0.94
C GLY A 55 -7.46 8.86 -1.16
N LEU A 56 -6.26 9.28 -0.78
CA LEU A 56 -4.99 8.58 -0.92
C LEU A 56 -4.12 8.82 0.30
N ILE A 57 -3.85 7.78 1.09
CA ILE A 57 -2.95 7.88 2.25
C ILE A 57 -1.67 7.10 2.00
N CYS A 58 -0.54 7.77 2.23
CA CYS A 58 0.80 7.19 2.20
C CYS A 58 1.41 7.25 3.61
N LEU A 59 1.93 6.14 4.14
CA LEU A 59 2.48 6.16 5.51
C LEU A 59 3.85 6.83 5.59
N TYR A 60 4.74 6.43 4.67
CA TYR A 60 6.14 6.81 4.70
C TYR A 60 6.60 7.27 3.33
N SER A 61 7.49 8.26 3.32
CA SER A 61 8.20 8.67 2.11
C SER A 61 9.17 7.57 1.71
N TYR A 62 9.14 7.16 0.46
CA TYR A 62 10.11 6.20 -0.10
C TYR A 62 11.42 6.83 -0.53
N GLU A 63 11.55 8.16 -0.45
CA GLU A 63 12.88 8.80 -0.49
C GLU A 63 13.70 8.44 0.75
N ASP A 64 13.06 7.94 1.80
CA ASP A 64 13.72 7.39 2.98
C ASP A 64 14.36 6.02 2.67
N GLU A 65 15.67 5.94 2.84
CA GLU A 65 16.46 4.75 2.55
C GLU A 65 16.04 3.55 3.42
N THR A 66 15.63 3.77 4.68
CA THR A 66 15.18 2.70 5.57
C THR A 66 13.83 2.16 5.12
N VAL A 67 12.94 3.04 4.65
CA VAL A 67 11.65 2.62 4.05
C VAL A 67 11.89 1.80 2.79
N ASN A 68 12.80 2.24 1.92
CA ASN A 68 13.17 1.52 0.71
C ASN A 68 13.73 0.13 1.03
N ALA A 69 14.68 0.05 1.96
CA ALA A 69 15.27 -1.21 2.41
C ALA A 69 14.23 -2.14 3.03
N ALA A 70 13.28 -1.62 3.81
CA ALA A 70 12.19 -2.40 4.38
C ALA A 70 11.23 -2.95 3.31
N ILE A 71 10.92 -2.16 2.27
CA ILE A 71 10.12 -2.60 1.13
C ILE A 71 10.85 -3.68 0.33
N ASP A 72 12.16 -3.55 0.14
CA ASP A 72 12.97 -4.55 -0.56
C ASP A 72 13.10 -5.85 0.24
N ASP A 73 13.31 -5.76 1.56
CA ASP A 73 13.32 -6.92 2.46
C ASP A 73 11.97 -7.64 2.47
N LEU A 74 10.86 -6.90 2.37
CA LEU A 74 9.54 -7.47 2.17
C LEU A 74 9.40 -8.14 0.78
N LYS A 75 9.89 -7.53 -0.29
CA LYS A 75 9.66 -7.99 -1.68
C LYS A 75 10.56 -9.13 -2.12
N PHE A 76 11.80 -9.13 -1.63
CA PHE A 76 12.89 -9.98 -2.10
C PHE A 76 13.56 -10.76 -0.96
N GLY A 77 13.55 -10.22 0.26
CA GLY A 77 13.95 -10.94 1.48
C GLY A 77 12.86 -11.86 2.04
N PHE A 78 11.63 -11.75 1.51
CA PHE A 78 10.44 -12.48 1.96
C PHE A 78 10.08 -12.26 3.44
N ASN A 79 10.54 -11.16 4.02
CA ASN A 79 10.39 -10.88 5.44
C ASN A 79 9.02 -10.24 5.76
N LYS A 80 8.00 -11.07 6.01
CA LYS A 80 6.65 -10.60 6.36
C LYS A 80 6.61 -9.83 7.69
N GLU A 81 7.54 -10.08 8.59
CA GLU A 81 7.60 -9.49 9.93
C GLU A 81 7.86 -7.97 9.89
N ILE A 82 8.36 -7.45 8.76
CA ILE A 82 8.61 -6.02 8.59
C ILE A 82 7.31 -5.20 8.57
N VAL A 83 6.20 -5.77 8.08
CA VAL A 83 4.91 -5.08 7.99
C VAL A 83 4.39 -4.62 9.35
N PRO A 84 4.23 -5.49 10.37
CA PRO A 84 3.79 -5.04 11.69
C PRO A 84 4.78 -4.08 12.36
N LEU A 85 6.09 -4.18 12.08
CA LEU A 85 7.08 -3.24 12.62
C LEU A 85 6.91 -1.84 12.01
N MET A 86 6.73 -1.76 10.68
CA MET A 86 6.47 -0.49 10.00
C MET A 86 5.10 0.09 10.37
N MET A 87 4.12 -0.74 10.75
CA MET A 87 2.78 -0.28 11.09
C MET A 87 2.54 -0.16 12.60
N ARG A 88 3.57 -0.28 13.45
CA ARG A 88 3.39 -0.40 14.91
C ARG A 88 2.66 0.78 15.56
N ASN A 89 2.79 1.99 15.00
CA ASN A 89 2.11 3.21 15.47
C ASN A 89 1.03 3.69 14.48
N PHE A 90 0.68 2.86 13.50
CA PHE A 90 -0.36 3.22 12.55
C PHE A 90 -1.72 3.12 13.22
N SER A 91 -2.41 4.25 13.29
CA SER A 91 -3.84 4.32 13.58
C SER A 91 -4.52 5.01 12.41
N PHE A 92 -5.64 4.44 11.97
CA PHE A 92 -6.45 5.03 10.92
C PHE A 92 -7.68 5.69 11.52
N GLU A 93 -7.61 7.01 11.68
CA GLU A 93 -8.70 7.84 12.22
C GLU A 93 -9.17 8.83 11.15
N SER A 94 -9.95 8.33 10.19
CA SER A 94 -10.45 9.16 9.09
C SER A 94 -11.87 9.70 9.32
N GLY A 95 -12.56 9.21 10.36
CA GLY A 95 -14.00 9.43 10.57
C GLY A 95 -14.89 8.74 9.52
N VAL A 96 -14.31 8.07 8.53
CA VAL A 96 -15.02 7.33 7.49
C VAL A 96 -15.13 5.87 7.88
N ARG A 97 -16.36 5.36 7.80
CA ARG A 97 -16.63 3.93 7.91
C ARG A 97 -16.49 3.28 6.54
N PHE A 98 -15.66 2.25 6.47
CA PHE A 98 -15.48 1.40 5.30
C PHE A 98 -16.27 0.11 5.49
N ASP A 99 -16.83 -0.38 4.39
CA ASP A 99 -17.59 -1.64 4.34
C ASP A 99 -16.64 -2.84 4.18
N ALA A 100 -15.50 -2.64 3.51
CA ALA A 100 -14.49 -3.68 3.30
C ALA A 100 -13.08 -3.09 3.11
N ILE A 101 -12.06 -3.86 3.46
CA ILE A 101 -10.66 -3.62 3.08
C ILE A 101 -10.32 -4.61 1.96
N VAL A 102 -9.89 -4.12 0.80
CA VAL A 102 -9.65 -4.97 -0.38
C VAL A 102 -8.20 -4.82 -0.83
N PRO A 103 -7.33 -5.82 -0.61
CA PRO A 103 -5.94 -5.74 -1.02
C PRO A 103 -5.79 -5.83 -2.53
N VAL A 104 -4.94 -4.99 -3.11
CA VAL A 104 -4.62 -5.05 -4.53
C VAL A 104 -3.88 -6.37 -4.82
N PRO A 105 -4.38 -7.22 -5.73
CA PRO A 105 -3.79 -8.53 -5.97
C PRO A 105 -2.50 -8.44 -6.79
N LEU A 106 -1.53 -9.28 -6.42
CA LEU A 106 -0.42 -9.60 -7.30
C LEU A 106 -0.88 -10.51 -8.45
N TYR A 107 -0.08 -10.57 -9.51
CA TYR A 107 -0.26 -11.62 -10.50
C TYR A 107 0.19 -12.96 -9.90
N PHE A 108 -0.56 -14.04 -10.14
CA PHE A 108 -0.38 -15.33 -9.45
C PHE A 108 1.07 -15.84 -9.45
N TYR A 109 1.84 -15.59 -10.52
CA TYR A 109 3.24 -16.00 -10.58
C TYR A 109 4.12 -15.30 -9.54
N ARG A 110 3.87 -14.00 -9.29
CA ARG A 110 4.59 -13.24 -8.24
C ARG A 110 4.15 -13.66 -6.85
N GLU A 111 2.85 -13.91 -6.67
CA GLU A 111 2.33 -14.41 -5.39
C GLU A 111 2.92 -15.78 -5.05
N ASN A 112 2.99 -16.70 -6.02
CA ASN A 112 3.61 -18.02 -5.85
C ASN A 112 5.11 -17.93 -5.57
N TRP A 113 5.84 -17.05 -6.28
CA TRP A 113 7.27 -16.86 -6.05
C TRP A 113 7.58 -16.28 -4.67
N ARG A 114 6.76 -15.31 -4.20
CA ARG A 114 6.93 -14.70 -2.87
C ARG A 114 6.36 -15.54 -1.73
N GLY A 115 5.34 -16.35 -2.01
CA GLY A 115 4.55 -17.04 -0.98
C GLY A 115 3.60 -16.12 -0.19
N PHE A 116 3.36 -14.89 -0.68
CA PHE A 116 2.40 -13.92 -0.13
C PHE A 116 2.14 -12.72 -1.04
N ASN A 117 1.08 -11.98 -0.72
CA ASN A 117 0.77 -10.65 -1.24
C ASN A 117 1.01 -9.59 -0.14
N GLN A 118 1.86 -8.59 -0.41
CA GLN A 118 2.14 -7.50 0.52
C GLN A 118 0.90 -6.70 0.89
N ALA A 119 0.07 -6.37 -0.11
CA ALA A 119 -1.17 -5.64 0.10
C ALA A 119 -2.10 -6.39 1.08
N GLN A 120 -2.12 -7.72 1.02
CA GLN A 120 -2.88 -8.56 1.93
C GLN A 120 -2.37 -8.44 3.37
N LEU A 121 -1.05 -8.49 3.58
CA LEU A 121 -0.47 -8.34 4.93
C LEU A 121 -0.79 -6.96 5.53
N ILE A 122 -0.73 -5.91 4.70
CA ILE A 122 -1.12 -4.55 5.11
C ILE A 122 -2.61 -4.52 5.44
N ALA A 123 -3.48 -5.05 4.56
CA ALA A 123 -4.92 -5.07 4.77
C ALA A 123 -5.31 -5.79 6.07
N GLU A 124 -4.71 -6.94 6.34
CA GLU A 124 -4.90 -7.70 7.58
C GLU A 124 -4.52 -6.84 8.79
N LYS A 125 -3.37 -6.16 8.73
CA LYS A 125 -2.93 -5.30 9.83
C LYS A 125 -3.85 -4.10 10.07
N ILE A 126 -4.40 -3.51 9.02
CA ILE A 126 -5.40 -2.44 9.14
C ILE A 126 -6.72 -2.98 9.71
N GLY A 127 -7.16 -4.15 9.23
CA GLY A 127 -8.41 -4.80 9.66
C GLY A 127 -8.44 -5.10 11.16
N GLU A 128 -7.30 -5.50 11.74
CA GLU A 128 -7.13 -5.68 13.19
C GLU A 128 -7.51 -4.41 13.98
N GLY A 129 -7.13 -3.23 13.49
CA GLY A 129 -7.40 -1.96 14.17
C GLY A 129 -8.79 -1.39 13.90
N MET A 130 -9.37 -1.64 12.72
CA MET A 130 -10.63 -1.03 12.29
C MET A 130 -11.87 -1.89 12.53
N SER A 131 -11.73 -3.17 12.87
CA SER A 131 -12.84 -4.13 12.91
C SER A 131 -13.62 -4.20 11.58
N VAL A 132 -12.92 -4.03 10.45
CA VAL A 132 -13.46 -4.14 9.09
C VAL A 132 -12.88 -5.40 8.43
N GLY A 133 -13.72 -6.16 7.72
CA GLY A 133 -13.33 -7.39 7.05
C GLY A 133 -12.38 -7.15 5.87
N VAL A 134 -11.43 -8.08 5.68
CA VAL A 134 -10.55 -8.09 4.51
C VAL A 134 -11.13 -8.99 3.43
N GLU A 135 -11.41 -8.42 2.27
CA GLU A 135 -12.18 -9.03 1.20
C GLU A 135 -11.37 -9.17 -0.08
N LYS A 136 -11.38 -10.35 -0.72
CA LYS A 136 -10.62 -10.61 -1.96
C LYS A 136 -11.45 -10.33 -3.21
N TRP A 137 -11.99 -9.12 -3.29
CA TRP A 137 -12.90 -8.73 -4.39
C TRP A 137 -12.19 -8.42 -5.71
N LEU A 138 -10.87 -8.26 -5.69
CA LEU A 138 -10.06 -8.02 -6.88
C LEU A 138 -9.24 -9.24 -7.26
N VAL A 139 -9.18 -9.54 -8.56
CA VAL A 139 -8.29 -10.56 -9.14
C VAL A 139 -7.47 -9.95 -10.26
N ARG A 140 -6.15 -10.18 -10.26
CA ARG A 140 -5.27 -9.73 -11.35
C ARG A 140 -5.20 -10.78 -12.46
N ARG A 141 -5.62 -10.40 -13.67
CA ARG A 141 -5.68 -11.29 -14.84
C ARG A 141 -4.45 -11.24 -15.74
N LYS A 142 -3.77 -10.09 -15.80
CA LYS A 142 -2.61 -9.89 -16.69
C LYS A 142 -1.31 -9.76 -15.89
N ASN A 143 -0.25 -10.41 -16.37
CA ASN A 143 1.11 -10.16 -15.90
C ASN A 143 1.66 -8.91 -16.58
N THR A 144 1.25 -7.73 -16.12
CA THR A 144 1.83 -6.49 -16.62
C THR A 144 3.24 -6.31 -16.02
N LYS A 145 4.23 -6.01 -16.87
CA LYS A 145 5.59 -5.65 -16.40
C LYS A 145 5.48 -4.41 -15.51
N GLN A 146 6.31 -4.36 -14.47
CA GLN A 146 6.34 -3.24 -13.51
C GLN A 146 6.62 -1.94 -14.28
N GLN A 147 5.79 -0.91 -14.08
CA GLN A 147 5.77 0.33 -14.85
C GLN A 147 6.94 1.29 -14.55
N ALA A 148 8.08 0.80 -14.08
CA ALA A 148 9.26 1.63 -13.79
C ALA A 148 9.84 2.33 -15.03
N ASN A 149 9.48 1.89 -16.25
CA ASN A 149 10.03 2.39 -17.53
C ASN A 149 9.01 3.09 -18.46
N LEU A 150 7.76 3.28 -18.05
CA LEU A 150 6.76 3.96 -18.90
C LEU A 150 6.73 5.46 -18.58
N ARG A 151 7.24 6.25 -19.53
CA ARG A 151 7.56 7.68 -19.39
C ARG A 151 6.34 8.62 -19.49
N SER A 152 5.14 8.13 -19.82
CA SER A 152 3.94 8.95 -19.96
C SER A 152 2.75 8.43 -19.13
N ARG A 153 1.87 9.35 -18.72
CA ARG A 153 0.63 9.08 -17.97
C ARG A 153 -0.40 8.31 -18.84
N GLU A 154 -0.33 8.51 -20.15
CA GLU A 154 -1.18 7.88 -21.18
C GLU A 154 -0.81 6.40 -21.38
N ASP A 155 0.49 6.07 -21.45
CA ASP A 155 0.97 4.67 -21.56
C ASP A 155 0.63 3.81 -20.33
N ARG A 156 0.41 4.44 -19.17
CA ARG A 156 0.00 3.77 -17.92
C ARG A 156 -1.47 3.38 -17.94
N GLY A 157 -2.31 4.17 -18.61
CA GLY A 157 -3.77 3.95 -18.70
C GLY A 157 -4.11 2.75 -19.58
N GLU A 158 -3.52 2.65 -20.77
CA GLU A 158 -3.83 1.59 -21.74
C GLU A 158 -3.39 0.20 -21.27
N ASN A 159 -2.30 0.10 -20.49
CA ASN A 159 -1.79 -1.17 -19.95
C ASN A 159 -2.57 -1.67 -18.72
N MET A 160 -3.35 -0.82 -18.06
CA MET A 160 -4.12 -1.18 -16.86
C MET A 160 -5.52 -1.71 -17.20
N THR A 161 -6.05 -1.38 -18.39
CA THR A 161 -7.35 -1.84 -18.88
C THR A 161 -7.36 -3.38 -18.98
N ASP A 162 -8.33 -4.00 -18.29
CA ASP A 162 -8.47 -5.45 -18.03
C ASP A 162 -7.30 -6.14 -17.28
N ALA A 163 -6.43 -5.39 -16.60
CA ALA A 163 -5.44 -6.01 -15.72
C ALA A 163 -6.10 -6.63 -14.47
N PHE A 164 -7.23 -6.07 -14.04
CA PHE A 164 -7.98 -6.48 -12.86
C PHE A 164 -9.44 -6.79 -13.19
N GLU A 165 -9.98 -7.77 -12.48
CA GLU A 165 -11.38 -8.17 -12.51
C GLU A 165 -11.97 -8.02 -11.10
N VAL A 166 -13.13 -7.38 -11.02
CA VAL A 166 -13.91 -7.29 -9.77
C VAL A 166 -14.84 -8.50 -9.70
N ARG A 167 -14.74 -9.26 -8.60
CA ARG A 167 -15.56 -10.45 -8.32
C ARG A 167 -16.51 -10.30 -7.13
N GLY A 168 -16.45 -9.19 -6.40
CA GLY A 168 -17.33 -8.88 -5.27
C GLY A 168 -18.44 -7.88 -5.61
N GLU A 169 -19.41 -7.74 -4.70
CA GLU A 169 -20.44 -6.72 -4.77
C GLU A 169 -19.89 -5.36 -4.30
N VAL A 170 -19.23 -4.64 -5.22
CA VAL A 170 -18.63 -3.33 -4.90
C VAL A 170 -19.60 -2.15 -4.99
N LYS A 171 -20.75 -2.33 -5.63
CA LYS A 171 -21.61 -1.21 -6.01
C LYS A 171 -22.24 -0.58 -4.79
N GLY A 172 -21.88 0.68 -4.52
CA GLY A 172 -22.38 1.45 -3.38
C GLY A 172 -21.69 1.16 -2.05
N SER A 173 -20.65 0.31 -2.06
CA SER A 173 -19.79 0.06 -0.90
C SER A 173 -18.66 1.07 -0.85
N LYS A 174 -18.28 1.47 0.37
CA LYS A 174 -17.04 2.18 0.66
C LYS A 174 -15.92 1.19 0.90
N VAL A 175 -14.93 1.16 0.02
CA VAL A 175 -13.85 0.18 0.00
C VAL A 175 -12.52 0.85 0.30
N LEU A 176 -11.79 0.28 1.25
CA LEU A 176 -10.41 0.64 1.52
C LEU A 176 -9.48 -0.27 0.73
N LEU A 177 -8.89 0.19 -0.38
CA LEU A 177 -7.87 -0.61 -1.08
C LEU A 177 -6.51 -0.46 -0.41
N THR A 178 -5.73 -1.52 -0.32
CA THR A 178 -4.35 -1.46 0.16
C THR A 178 -3.37 -1.86 -0.94
N ASP A 179 -2.22 -1.21 -0.97
CA ASP A 179 -1.10 -1.60 -1.85
C ASP A 179 0.24 -1.33 -1.16
N ASP A 180 1.30 -2.00 -1.63
CA ASP A 180 2.63 -1.85 -1.07
C ASP A 180 3.39 -0.63 -1.60
N VAL A 181 3.11 -0.22 -2.84
CA VAL A 181 3.74 0.93 -3.52
C VAL A 181 2.82 1.47 -4.61
N TYR A 182 2.23 2.65 -4.40
CA TYR A 182 2.22 3.64 -5.50
C TYR A 182 3.58 4.30 -5.46
N THR A 183 4.22 4.53 -6.62
CA THR A 183 5.60 5.06 -6.69
C THR A 183 5.86 5.99 -5.52
N SER A 184 6.68 5.49 -4.59
CA SER A 184 7.09 6.11 -3.34
C SER A 184 6.34 5.93 -1.98
N GLY A 185 5.61 4.83 -1.68
CA GLY A 185 5.26 4.45 -0.26
C GLY A 185 4.09 3.46 -0.04
N PHE A 186 3.86 3.00 1.22
CA PHE A 186 2.73 2.14 1.66
C PHE A 186 1.38 2.84 1.45
N LEU A 187 0.43 2.17 0.79
CA LEU A 187 -0.78 2.80 0.26
C LEU A 187 -2.08 2.31 0.89
N VAL A 188 -2.96 3.27 1.18
CA VAL A 188 -4.36 3.07 1.56
C VAL A 188 -5.26 3.98 0.69
N LEU A 189 -6.15 3.41 -0.13
CA LEU A 189 -7.08 4.11 -1.03
C LEU A 189 -8.50 4.03 -0.48
N ALA A 190 -9.22 5.15 -0.48
CA ALA A 190 -10.64 5.18 -0.14
C ALA A 190 -11.49 5.32 -1.41
N HIS A 191 -12.45 4.42 -1.59
CA HIS A 191 -13.61 4.56 -2.48
C HIS A 191 -14.90 4.27 -1.72
#